data_AF-A0AAD9IT15-F1
#
_entry.id   AF-A0AAD9IT15-F1
#
_cell.length_a   1.000
_cell.length_b   1.000
_cell.length_c   1.000
_cell.angle_alpha   90.00
_cell.angle_beta   90.00
_cell.angle_gamma   90.00
#
_symmetry.space_group_name_H-M   'P 1'
#
loop_
_entity.id
_entity.type
_entity.pdbx_description
1 polymer ?
#
loop_
_entity_poly.entity_id
_entity_poly.type
_entity_poly.pdbx_seq_one_letter_code
_entity_poly.pdbx_strand_id
1 'polypeptide(L)'
;MYESANYNDIVQSSFVDDYRNLTYKAISALKWVSLYCRNAKFVLKSDDDILVNPFTLMSYLAVDKPIKGLIICKVYERGIVFRAGYRRLVTLEEYAGDRYPPFCSGSAHLMTTDVVAAIYHMSYTVRFFWPDDVIITGLLPFKLDNVTFVQIEDRAEVFETDMDVASLMTGWKRKRYIFGHIHDIDIFKEAWSKMSLIFRNGVVI
;
A
#
# COMPACT_ATOMS: atom_id res chain seq x y z
N MET A 1 -10.30 -12.23 -23.26
CA MET A 1 -9.28 -11.74 -22.29
C MET A 1 -8.07 -11.25 -23.09
N TYR A 2 -8.17 -10.06 -23.72
CA TYR A 2 -7.15 -9.55 -24.66
C TYR A 2 -5.94 -8.96 -23.91
N GLU A 3 -6.18 -8.14 -22.89
CA GLU A 3 -5.14 -7.52 -22.07
C GLU A 3 -4.18 -8.56 -21.45
N SER A 4 -4.74 -9.54 -20.72
CA SER A 4 -3.97 -10.63 -20.10
C SER A 4 -3.07 -11.36 -21.10
N ALA A 5 -3.57 -11.63 -22.31
CA ALA A 5 -2.82 -12.34 -23.35
C ALA A 5 -1.63 -11.54 -23.91
N ASN A 6 -1.68 -10.21 -23.81
CA ASN A 6 -0.63 -9.33 -24.35
C ASN A 6 0.43 -8.96 -23.31
N TYR A 7 0.04 -8.76 -22.04
CA TYR A 7 0.93 -8.20 -21.03
C TYR A 7 1.37 -9.19 -19.93
N ASN A 8 0.62 -10.29 -19.73
CA ASN A 8 0.94 -11.34 -18.75
C ASN A 8 1.20 -10.84 -17.31
N ASP A 9 0.51 -9.78 -16.90
CA ASP A 9 0.67 -9.09 -15.63
C ASP A 9 -0.62 -9.10 -14.76
N ILE A 10 -1.64 -9.84 -15.19
CA ILE A 10 -2.93 -9.93 -14.49
C ILE A 10 -3.01 -11.20 -13.65
N VAL A 11 -3.35 -11.01 -12.38
CA VAL A 11 -3.80 -12.08 -11.48
C VAL A 11 -5.29 -11.89 -11.22
N GLN A 12 -6.11 -12.86 -11.63
CA GLN A 12 -7.55 -12.81 -11.45
C GLN A 12 -8.02 -13.87 -10.44
N SER A 13 -8.90 -13.48 -9.52
CA SER A 13 -9.50 -14.37 -8.52
C SER A 13 -11.03 -14.33 -8.61
N SER A 14 -11.69 -15.38 -8.11
CA SER A 14 -13.15 -15.55 -8.26
C SER A 14 -13.91 -14.97 -7.07
N PHE A 15 -14.22 -13.67 -7.14
CA PHE A 15 -15.12 -12.96 -6.23
C PHE A 15 -15.74 -11.76 -6.95
N VAL A 16 -16.81 -11.19 -6.40
CA VAL A 16 -17.42 -9.96 -6.93
C VAL A 16 -16.58 -8.77 -6.48
N ASP A 17 -15.96 -8.09 -7.44
CA ASP A 17 -15.15 -6.91 -7.20
C ASP A 17 -16.04 -5.71 -6.86
N ASP A 18 -16.16 -5.43 -5.57
CA ASP A 18 -16.96 -4.36 -4.98
C ASP A 18 -16.19 -3.73 -3.82
N TYR A 19 -16.48 -2.47 -3.49
CA TYR A 19 -15.82 -1.76 -2.40
C TYR A 19 -15.91 -2.50 -1.06
N ARG A 20 -17.05 -3.11 -0.72
CA ARG A 20 -17.18 -3.91 0.51
C ARG A 20 -16.48 -5.27 0.43
N ASN A 21 -16.03 -5.68 -0.74
CA ASN A 21 -15.34 -6.95 -0.98
C ASN A 21 -13.83 -6.79 -1.21
N LEU A 22 -13.27 -5.58 -1.07
CA LEU A 22 -11.83 -5.34 -1.25
C LEU A 22 -10.95 -6.24 -0.37
N THR A 23 -11.44 -6.64 0.80
CA THR A 23 -10.73 -7.60 1.65
C THR A 23 -10.49 -8.95 0.97
N TYR A 24 -11.43 -9.44 0.14
CA TYR A 24 -11.20 -10.66 -0.65
C TYR A 24 -10.13 -10.44 -1.73
N LYS A 25 -10.11 -9.26 -2.36
CA LYS A 25 -9.06 -8.88 -3.31
C LYS A 25 -7.69 -8.85 -2.62
N ALA A 26 -7.59 -8.21 -1.47
CA ALA A 26 -6.35 -8.10 -0.72
C ALA A 26 -5.84 -9.48 -0.25
N ILE A 27 -6.70 -10.32 0.36
CA ILE A 27 -6.31 -11.68 0.76
C ILE A 27 -5.89 -12.53 -0.46
N SER A 28 -6.55 -12.37 -1.60
CA SER A 28 -6.17 -13.05 -2.85
C SER A 28 -4.79 -12.63 -3.34
N ALA A 29 -4.44 -11.35 -3.23
CA ALA A 29 -3.12 -10.84 -3.53
C ALA A 29 -2.06 -11.41 -2.57
N LEU A 30 -2.32 -11.39 -1.25
CA LEU A 30 -1.41 -11.98 -0.25
C LEU A 30 -1.18 -13.47 -0.50
N LYS A 31 -2.24 -14.21 -0.84
CA LYS A 31 -2.17 -15.63 -1.24
C LYS A 31 -1.23 -15.81 -2.43
N TRP A 32 -1.45 -15.05 -3.51
CA TRP A 32 -0.65 -15.17 -4.72
C TRP A 32 0.83 -14.90 -4.42
N VAL A 33 1.13 -13.82 -3.70
CA VAL A 33 2.51 -13.46 -3.33
C VAL A 33 3.17 -14.55 -2.49
N SER A 34 2.44 -15.12 -1.52
CA SER A 34 2.93 -16.19 -0.64
C SER A 34 3.25 -17.48 -1.42
N LEU A 35 2.55 -17.74 -2.52
CA LEU A 35 2.75 -18.92 -3.35
C LEU A 35 3.85 -18.72 -4.40
N TYR A 36 3.91 -17.54 -5.02
CA TYR A 36 4.70 -17.33 -6.25
C TYR A 36 5.88 -16.35 -6.11
N CYS A 37 5.93 -15.54 -5.04
CA CYS A 37 6.95 -14.48 -4.87
C CYS A 37 7.80 -14.62 -3.60
N ARG A 38 8.06 -15.84 -3.14
CA ARG A 38 8.79 -16.11 -1.89
C ARG A 38 10.20 -15.52 -1.81
N ASN A 39 10.82 -15.24 -2.96
CA ASN A 39 12.17 -14.68 -3.04
C ASN A 39 12.20 -13.13 -3.07
N ALA A 40 11.04 -12.47 -3.18
CA ALA A 40 10.98 -11.03 -3.07
C ALA A 40 11.35 -10.60 -1.64
N LYS A 41 12.05 -9.46 -1.49
CA LYS A 41 12.37 -8.91 -0.16
C LYS A 41 11.21 -8.09 0.39
N PHE A 42 10.62 -7.28 -0.47
CA PHE A 42 9.52 -6.39 -0.17
C PHE A 42 8.40 -6.57 -1.18
N VAL A 43 7.18 -6.29 -0.75
CA VAL A 43 5.96 -6.28 -1.54
C VAL A 43 5.33 -4.92 -1.34
N LEU A 44 5.12 -4.18 -2.42
CA LEU A 44 4.38 -2.92 -2.41
C LEU A 44 2.94 -3.18 -2.84
N LYS A 45 1.98 -2.82 -2.00
CA LYS A 45 0.60 -2.58 -2.41
C LYS A 45 0.44 -1.10 -2.71
N SER A 46 -0.25 -0.80 -3.80
CA SER A 46 -0.64 0.56 -4.20
C SER A 46 -2.01 0.51 -4.86
N ASP A 47 -2.79 1.58 -4.72
CA ASP A 47 -3.97 1.80 -5.58
C ASP A 47 -3.54 2.28 -6.97
N ASP A 48 -4.45 2.20 -7.94
CA ASP A 48 -4.20 2.53 -9.36
C ASP A 48 -4.20 4.04 -9.64
N ASP A 49 -4.63 4.84 -8.67
CA ASP A 49 -4.58 6.31 -8.64
C ASP A 49 -3.37 6.85 -7.87
N ILE A 50 -2.39 6.01 -7.54
CA ILE A 50 -1.18 6.40 -6.82
C ILE A 50 0.04 6.39 -7.72
N LEU A 51 0.68 7.54 -7.88
CA LEU A 51 1.99 7.65 -8.50
C LEU A 51 3.08 7.25 -7.51
N VAL A 52 3.74 6.12 -7.79
CA VAL A 52 4.92 5.67 -7.05
C VAL A 52 6.17 6.26 -7.69
N ASN A 53 7.07 6.80 -6.86
CA ASN A 53 8.44 7.13 -7.26
C ASN A 53 9.38 5.95 -6.94
N PRO A 54 9.63 5.05 -7.91
CA PRO A 54 10.46 3.88 -7.67
C PRO A 54 11.91 4.26 -7.33
N PHE A 55 12.41 5.42 -7.78
CA PHE A 55 13.79 5.82 -7.56
C PHE A 55 14.04 6.19 -6.10
N THR A 56 13.20 7.06 -5.54
CA THR A 56 13.27 7.41 -4.11
C THR A 56 12.94 6.20 -3.24
N LEU A 57 11.96 5.39 -3.66
CA LEU A 57 11.61 4.15 -2.95
C LEU A 57 12.80 3.18 -2.86
N MET A 58 13.51 2.95 -3.96
CA MET A 58 14.67 2.07 -3.97
C MET A 58 15.81 2.61 -3.10
N SER A 59 16.06 3.92 -3.12
CA SER A 59 17.03 4.56 -2.21
C SER A 59 16.61 4.45 -0.74
N TYR A 60 15.31 4.56 -0.44
CA TYR A 60 14.77 4.38 0.90
C TYR A 60 14.95 2.95 1.42
N LEU A 61 14.75 1.96 0.54
CA LEU A 61 14.87 0.53 0.84
C LEU A 61 16.30 0.00 0.75
N ALA A 62 17.25 0.80 0.25
CA ALA A 62 18.66 0.44 0.17
C ALA A 62 19.27 0.40 1.58
N VAL A 63 19.08 -0.74 2.25
CA VAL A 63 19.65 -1.02 3.57
C VAL A 63 20.51 -2.28 3.47
N ASP A 64 21.74 -2.20 3.98
CA ASP A 64 22.75 -3.26 3.92
C ASP A 64 22.46 -4.47 4.82
N LYS A 65 21.28 -4.55 5.44
CA LYS A 65 20.91 -5.63 6.36
C LYS A 65 19.61 -6.29 5.94
N PRO A 66 19.48 -7.63 6.09
CA PRO A 66 18.21 -8.30 5.88
C PRO A 66 17.21 -7.80 6.92
N ILE A 67 16.13 -7.18 6.45
CA ILE A 67 15.04 -6.74 7.31
C ILE A 67 13.84 -7.66 7.10
N LYS A 68 13.27 -8.12 8.22
CA LYS A 68 12.11 -9.02 8.30
C LYS A 68 11.11 -8.41 9.27
N GLY A 69 9.86 -8.89 9.23
CA GLY A 69 8.85 -8.45 10.18
C GLY A 69 8.42 -6.98 10.04
N LEU A 70 8.50 -6.37 8.85
CA LEU A 70 8.14 -4.95 8.68
C LEU A 70 6.84 -4.72 7.91
N ILE A 71 6.12 -3.70 8.34
CA ILE A 71 5.12 -2.96 7.56
C ILE A 71 5.56 -1.49 7.52
N ILE A 72 5.78 -0.93 6.33
CA ILE A 72 6.24 0.45 6.13
C ILE A 72 5.18 1.21 5.36
N CYS A 73 4.63 2.27 5.96
CA CYS A 73 3.53 3.04 5.37
C CYS A 73 3.32 4.35 6.15
N LYS A 74 2.32 5.14 5.73
CA LYS A 74 1.75 6.17 6.59
C LYS A 74 0.89 5.52 7.67
N VAL A 75 1.36 5.52 8.91
CA VAL A 75 0.69 4.83 10.03
C VAL A 75 -0.34 5.74 10.71
N TYR A 76 -1.55 5.22 10.91
CA TYR A 76 -2.59 5.79 11.76
C TYR A 76 -2.65 5.08 13.11
N GLU A 77 -2.02 5.66 14.13
CA GLU A 77 -1.89 5.06 15.47
C GLU A 77 -3.23 4.83 16.20
N ARG A 78 -4.23 5.68 15.94
CA ARG A 78 -5.51 5.70 16.68
C ARG A 78 -6.70 6.09 15.80
N GLY A 79 -6.80 5.52 14.61
CA GLY A 79 -7.89 5.87 13.67
C GLY A 79 -9.26 5.61 14.29
N ILE A 80 -10.17 6.57 14.07
CA ILE A 80 -11.52 6.54 14.61
C ILE A 80 -12.40 5.67 13.71
N VAL A 81 -13.21 4.82 14.32
CA VAL A 81 -14.22 4.05 13.59
C VAL A 81 -15.37 4.99 13.22
N PHE A 82 -15.60 5.21 11.93
CA PHE A 82 -16.67 6.08 11.47
C PHE A 82 -18.04 5.43 11.72
N ARG A 83 -18.82 6.03 12.64
CA ARG A 83 -20.17 5.58 13.01
C ARG A 83 -21.30 6.31 12.27
N ALA A 84 -20.95 7.26 11.41
CA ALA A 84 -21.90 8.08 10.66
C ALA A 84 -21.39 8.33 9.22
N GLY A 85 -22.31 8.67 8.32
CA GLY A 85 -22.03 8.84 6.89
C GLY A 85 -22.30 7.56 6.08
N TYR A 86 -22.05 7.59 4.77
CA TYR A 86 -22.42 6.49 3.87
C TYR A 86 -21.23 5.69 3.32
N ARG A 87 -20.07 6.33 3.12
CA ARG A 87 -18.92 5.67 2.44
C ARG A 87 -18.11 4.73 3.32
N ARG A 88 -18.01 5.00 4.62
CA ARG A 88 -17.15 4.25 5.56
C ARG A 88 -17.81 3.92 6.89
N LEU A 89 -19.14 3.86 6.90
CA LEU A 89 -19.88 3.54 8.12
C LEU A 89 -19.64 2.08 8.51
N VAL A 90 -19.17 1.91 9.74
CA VAL A 90 -18.96 0.61 10.37
C VAL A 90 -19.88 0.51 11.59
N THR A 91 -20.71 -0.53 11.59
CA THR A 91 -21.65 -0.80 12.68
C THR A 91 -20.95 -1.37 13.92
N LEU A 92 -21.62 -1.33 15.07
CA LEU A 92 -21.11 -1.95 16.31
C LEU A 92 -21.01 -3.47 16.20
N GLU A 93 -21.86 -4.09 15.37
CA GLU A 93 -21.80 -5.54 15.11
C GLU A 93 -20.56 -5.92 14.28
N GLU A 94 -20.20 -5.09 13.30
CA GLU A 94 -19.01 -5.28 12.47
C GLU A 94 -17.72 -5.04 13.28
N TYR A 95 -17.70 -4.01 14.13
CA TYR A 95 -16.57 -3.71 15.00
C TYR A 95 -17.02 -2.98 16.26
N ALA A 96 -16.79 -3.59 17.43
CA ALA A 96 -17.29 -3.07 18.71
C ALA A 96 -16.48 -1.89 19.27
N GLY A 97 -15.19 -1.77 18.93
CA GLY A 97 -14.33 -0.71 19.46
C GLY A 97 -14.54 0.64 18.77
N ASP A 98 -14.23 1.74 19.44
CA ASP A 98 -14.34 3.09 18.85
C ASP A 98 -13.09 3.51 18.06
N ARG A 99 -12.00 2.74 18.21
CA ARG A 99 -10.73 2.97 17.52
C ARG A 99 -10.17 1.66 17.00
N TYR A 100 -9.52 1.74 15.85
CA TYR A 100 -8.73 0.65 15.30
C TYR A 100 -7.36 0.56 16.01
N PRO A 101 -6.71 -0.63 16.02
CA PRO A 101 -5.27 -0.71 16.28
C PRO A 101 -4.50 0.08 15.21
N PRO A 102 -3.18 0.31 15.39
CA PRO A 102 -2.35 0.93 14.35
C PRO A 102 -2.53 0.22 13.00
N PHE A 103 -2.77 0.99 11.95
CA PHE A 103 -2.93 0.50 10.58
C PHE A 103 -2.39 1.53 9.59
N CYS A 104 -2.20 1.12 8.34
CA CYS A 104 -1.68 1.96 7.27
C CYS A 104 -2.78 2.75 6.56
N SER A 105 -2.41 3.89 5.96
CA SER A 105 -3.22 4.47 4.89
C SER A 105 -3.45 3.45 3.77
N GLY A 106 -4.68 3.46 3.23
CA GLY A 106 -5.08 2.61 2.12
C GLY A 106 -4.28 2.86 0.83
N SER A 107 -3.71 4.04 0.66
CA SER A 107 -3.06 4.45 -0.59
C SER A 107 -1.90 3.53 -1.00
N ALA A 108 -0.93 3.34 -0.09
CA ALA A 108 0.19 2.45 -0.34
C ALA A 108 0.83 1.95 0.96
N HIS A 109 1.31 0.72 0.93
CA HIS A 109 2.11 0.15 2.02
C HIS A 109 3.09 -0.91 1.50
N LEU A 110 4.23 -0.99 2.17
CA LEU A 110 5.24 -2.01 1.92
C LEU A 110 5.22 -3.03 3.05
N MET A 111 5.40 -4.30 2.70
CA MET A 111 5.59 -5.36 3.66
C MET A 111 6.82 -6.18 3.28
N THR A 112 7.54 -6.70 4.27
CA THR A 112 8.48 -7.79 4.00
C THR A 112 7.69 -9.06 3.69
N THR A 113 8.20 -9.90 2.79
CA THR A 113 7.45 -11.07 2.27
C THR A 113 7.06 -12.08 3.35
N ASP A 114 7.83 -12.17 4.44
CA ASP A 114 7.49 -12.99 5.61
C ASP A 114 6.23 -12.50 6.34
N VAL A 115 6.03 -11.17 6.40
CA VAL A 115 4.82 -10.56 6.97
C VAL A 115 3.62 -10.82 6.06
N VAL A 116 3.78 -10.70 4.74
CA VAL A 116 2.71 -11.04 3.78
C VAL A 116 2.21 -12.47 3.98
N ALA A 117 3.13 -13.44 4.10
CA ALA A 117 2.79 -14.83 4.34
C ALA A 117 2.12 -15.03 5.72
N ALA A 118 2.63 -14.38 6.77
CA ALA A 118 2.06 -14.47 8.11
C ALA A 118 0.63 -13.91 8.17
N ILE A 119 0.38 -12.76 7.53
CA ILE A 119 -0.96 -12.15 7.45
C ILE A 119 -1.91 -13.04 6.64
N TYR A 120 -1.46 -13.59 5.52
CA TYR A 120 -2.27 -14.54 4.73
C TYR A 120 -2.69 -15.75 5.59
N HIS A 121 -1.77 -16.34 6.35
CA HIS A 121 -2.10 -17.44 7.26
C HIS A 121 -3.01 -17.00 8.42
N MET A 122 -2.81 -15.81 8.97
CA MET A 122 -3.64 -15.25 10.04
C MET A 122 -5.08 -14.96 9.57
N SER A 123 -5.27 -14.66 8.28
CA SER A 123 -6.59 -14.33 7.69
C SER A 123 -7.63 -15.43 7.88
N TYR A 124 -7.20 -16.69 8.03
CA TYR A 124 -8.09 -17.83 8.30
C TYR A 124 -8.67 -17.85 9.71
N THR A 125 -8.16 -17.02 10.63
CA THR A 125 -8.54 -17.02 12.06
C THR A 125 -9.38 -15.81 12.46
N VAL A 126 -9.54 -14.84 11.57
CA VAL A 126 -10.25 -13.59 11.84
C VAL A 126 -11.51 -13.53 10.98
N ARG A 127 -12.61 -13.07 11.57
CA ARG A 127 -13.86 -12.83 10.83
C ARG A 127 -13.61 -11.77 9.76
N PHE A 128 -14.27 -11.93 8.62
CA PHE A 128 -14.29 -10.93 7.57
C PHE A 128 -14.64 -9.54 8.11
N PHE A 129 -13.89 -8.53 7.68
CA PHE A 129 -14.11 -7.11 7.97
C PHE A 129 -13.80 -6.35 6.70
N TRP A 130 -14.73 -5.51 6.22
CA TRP A 130 -14.70 -5.00 4.86
C TRP A 130 -13.61 -3.96 4.54
N PRO A 131 -13.22 -3.03 5.46
CA PRO A 131 -12.12 -2.10 5.22
C PRO A 131 -10.80 -2.88 5.15
N ASP A 132 -10.29 -3.05 3.93
CA ASP A 132 -9.15 -3.91 3.64
C ASP A 132 -7.87 -3.36 4.25
N ASP A 133 -7.65 -2.05 4.19
CA ASP A 133 -6.54 -1.36 4.84
C ASP A 133 -6.49 -1.67 6.35
N VAL A 134 -7.63 -1.58 7.05
CA VAL A 134 -7.73 -1.85 8.49
C VAL A 134 -7.52 -3.33 8.81
N ILE A 135 -8.13 -4.27 8.09
CA ILE A 135 -7.97 -5.70 8.41
C ILE A 135 -6.57 -6.20 8.04
N ILE A 136 -6.05 -5.84 6.87
CA ILE A 136 -4.78 -6.35 6.33
C ILE A 136 -3.59 -5.74 7.06
N THR A 137 -3.63 -4.44 7.35
CA THR A 137 -2.51 -3.72 7.97
C THR A 137 -2.73 -3.40 9.43
N GLY A 138 -3.90 -3.70 10.01
CA GLY A 138 -4.19 -3.47 11.43
C GLY A 138 -4.59 -4.72 12.18
N LEU A 139 -5.81 -5.22 11.95
CA LEU A 139 -6.39 -6.30 12.75
C LEU A 139 -5.61 -7.63 12.65
N LEU A 140 -5.12 -7.99 11.47
CA LEU A 140 -4.34 -9.22 11.28
C LEU A 140 -2.92 -9.08 11.86
N PRO A 141 -2.13 -8.04 11.52
CA PRO A 141 -0.80 -7.87 12.11
C PRO A 141 -0.80 -7.68 13.62
N PHE A 142 -1.85 -7.08 14.19
CA PHE A 142 -1.98 -6.91 15.64
C PHE A 142 -2.05 -8.23 16.42
N LYS A 143 -2.32 -9.35 15.74
CA LYS A 143 -2.28 -10.70 16.31
C LYS A 143 -0.93 -11.42 16.13
N LEU A 144 0.07 -10.75 15.56
CA LEU A 144 1.40 -11.32 15.30
C LEU A 144 2.43 -10.68 16.23
N ASP A 145 3.28 -11.51 16.86
CA ASP A 145 4.27 -11.03 17.86
C ASP A 145 5.48 -10.31 17.24
N ASN A 146 5.79 -10.56 15.97
CA ASN A 146 7.03 -10.12 15.31
C ASN A 146 6.78 -9.20 14.12
N VAL A 147 5.82 -8.28 14.24
CA VAL A 147 5.55 -7.26 13.22
C VAL A 147 5.82 -5.87 13.77
N THR A 148 6.65 -5.11 13.07
CA THR A 148 6.99 -3.72 13.40
C THR A 148 6.45 -2.79 12.32
N PHE A 149 5.69 -1.79 12.76
CA PHE A 149 5.27 -0.68 11.90
C PHE A 149 6.38 0.36 11.82
N VAL A 150 6.64 0.85 10.61
CA VAL A 150 7.60 1.92 10.34
C VAL A 150 6.85 3.07 9.70
N GLN A 151 6.85 4.22 10.38
CA GLN A 151 6.27 5.45 9.84
C GLN A 151 7.12 5.93 8.67
N ILE A 152 6.59 5.84 7.45
CA ILE A 152 7.32 6.19 6.22
C ILE A 152 7.67 7.68 6.19
N GLU A 153 6.80 8.52 6.76
CA GLU A 153 6.93 9.97 6.80
C GLU A 153 8.12 10.44 7.66
N ASP A 154 8.71 9.57 8.50
CA ASP A 154 9.92 9.88 9.27
C ASP A 154 11.14 10.14 8.37
N ARG A 155 11.16 9.54 7.18
CA ARG A 155 12.31 9.57 6.26
C ARG A 155 11.94 9.89 4.80
N ALA A 156 10.66 10.01 4.48
CA ALA A 156 10.15 10.27 3.13
C ALA A 156 8.88 11.13 3.18
N GLU A 157 8.35 11.51 2.01
CA GLU A 157 7.09 12.24 1.88
C GLU A 157 6.04 11.36 1.18
N VAL A 158 4.80 11.41 1.68
CA VAL A 158 3.63 10.75 1.09
C VAL A 158 2.50 11.76 1.01
N PHE A 159 1.87 11.86 -0.16
CA PHE A 159 0.82 12.84 -0.42
C PHE A 159 -0.54 12.14 -0.55
N GLU A 160 -1.42 12.36 0.43
CA GLU A 160 -2.77 11.77 0.51
C GLU A 160 -3.82 12.55 -0.32
N THR A 161 -3.38 13.56 -1.07
CA THR A 161 -4.23 14.40 -1.93
C THR A 161 -3.57 14.54 -3.30
N ASP A 162 -4.37 14.88 -4.31
CA ASP A 162 -3.87 15.07 -5.67
C ASP A 162 -2.65 15.96 -5.72
N MET A 163 -1.60 15.43 -6.32
CA MET A 163 -0.33 16.11 -6.46
C MET A 163 -0.35 17.05 -7.66
N ASP A 164 0.18 18.26 -7.46
CA ASP A 164 0.54 19.13 -8.57
C ASP A 164 1.88 18.70 -9.18
N VAL A 165 1.88 18.45 -10.49
CA VAL A 165 3.06 18.05 -11.27
C VAL A 165 4.17 19.08 -11.19
N ALA A 166 3.84 20.37 -11.19
CA ALA A 166 4.87 21.40 -11.08
C ALA A 166 5.59 21.29 -9.73
N SER A 167 4.82 21.12 -8.64
CA SER A 167 5.34 20.93 -7.29
C SER A 167 6.21 19.68 -7.14
N LEU A 168 5.82 18.54 -7.77
CA LEU A 168 6.59 17.29 -7.81
C LEU A 168 8.00 17.47 -8.39
N MET A 169 8.11 18.36 -9.37
CA MET A 169 9.32 18.56 -10.15
C MET A 169 10.31 19.53 -9.51
N THR A 170 9.92 20.19 -8.41
CA THR A 170 10.77 21.16 -7.71
C THR A 170 11.66 20.51 -6.63
N GLY A 171 12.96 20.80 -6.73
CA GLY A 171 13.97 20.70 -5.66
C GLY A 171 13.83 19.56 -4.65
N TRP A 172 13.49 19.92 -3.41
CA TRP A 172 13.54 19.05 -2.23
C TRP A 172 12.40 18.03 -2.16
N LYS A 173 11.16 18.41 -2.54
CA LYS A 173 10.01 17.49 -2.55
C LYS A 173 10.27 16.28 -3.44
N ARG A 174 10.89 16.53 -4.61
CA ARG A 174 11.31 15.50 -5.56
C ARG A 174 12.23 14.42 -4.93
N LYS A 175 13.14 14.82 -4.04
CA LYS A 175 14.13 13.90 -3.43
C LYS A 175 13.55 13.03 -2.31
N ARG A 176 12.38 13.38 -1.77
CA ARG A 176 11.80 12.68 -0.61
C ARG A 176 10.47 12.01 -0.90
N TYR A 177 9.73 12.43 -1.92
CA TYR A 177 8.44 11.81 -2.21
C TYR A 177 8.60 10.36 -2.68
N ILE A 178 7.72 9.51 -2.14
CA ILE A 178 7.64 8.10 -2.51
C ILE A 178 6.27 7.79 -3.13
N PHE A 179 5.18 8.30 -2.55
CA PHE A 179 3.82 8.07 -3.04
C PHE A 179 3.03 9.37 -3.13
N GLY A 180 2.10 9.43 -4.06
CA GLY A 180 1.13 10.51 -4.12
C GLY A 180 -0.08 10.20 -4.99
N HIS A 181 -1.23 10.71 -4.59
CA HIS A 181 -2.46 10.61 -5.39
C HIS A 181 -2.35 11.42 -6.67
N ILE A 182 -2.74 10.80 -7.79
CA ILE A 182 -3.01 11.45 -9.06
C ILE A 182 -4.16 10.68 -9.74
N HIS A 183 -5.39 11.18 -9.61
CA HIS A 183 -6.56 10.54 -10.21
C HIS A 183 -6.68 10.79 -11.72
N ASP A 184 -6.11 11.89 -12.23
CA ASP A 184 -6.15 12.22 -13.66
C ASP A 184 -5.03 11.50 -14.42
N ILE A 185 -5.41 10.65 -15.38
CA ILE A 185 -4.48 9.80 -16.12
C ILE A 185 -3.50 10.59 -17.00
N ASP A 186 -3.88 11.77 -17.49
CA ASP A 186 -3.00 12.59 -18.32
C ASP A 186 -1.97 13.30 -17.44
N ILE A 187 -2.38 13.77 -16.26
CA ILE A 187 -1.48 14.27 -15.22
C ILE A 187 -0.52 13.16 -14.76
N PHE A 188 -1.02 11.94 -14.58
CA PHE A 188 -0.20 10.79 -14.18
C PHE A 188 0.89 10.50 -15.21
N LYS A 189 0.52 10.44 -16.50
CA LYS A 189 1.47 10.23 -17.61
C LYS A 189 2.50 11.36 -17.71
N GLU A 190 2.07 12.60 -17.55
CA GLU A 190 2.97 13.76 -17.55
C GLU A 190 3.98 13.66 -16.40
N ALA A 191 3.51 13.39 -15.18
CA ALA A 191 4.35 13.23 -14.00
C ALA A 191 5.36 12.09 -14.18
N TRP A 192 4.90 10.92 -14.66
CA TRP A 192 5.76 9.77 -14.94
C TRP A 192 6.82 10.08 -16.01
N SER A 193 6.41 10.68 -17.13
CA SER A 193 7.32 11.06 -18.22
C SER A 193 8.43 11.98 -17.72
N LYS A 194 8.06 13.04 -17.00
CA LYS A 194 8.99 14.01 -16.43
C LYS A 194 9.93 13.39 -15.38
N MET A 195 9.42 12.56 -14.48
CA MET A 195 10.22 11.84 -13.48
C MET A 195 11.24 10.91 -14.15
N SER A 196 10.79 10.15 -15.16
CA SER A 196 11.66 9.21 -15.89
C SER A 196 12.78 9.91 -16.66
N LEU A 197 12.50 11.10 -17.22
CA LEU A 197 13.48 11.89 -17.95
C LEU A 197 14.57 12.44 -17.02
N ILE A 198 14.21 12.90 -15.82
CA ILE A 198 15.19 13.34 -14.81
C ILE A 198 16.16 12.22 -14.47
N PHE A 199 15.64 11.02 -14.25
CA PHE A 199 16.45 9.86 -13.92
C PHE A 199 17.39 9.48 -15.08
N ARG A 200 16.87 9.42 -16.31
CA ARG A 200 17.66 9.07 -17.51
C ARG A 200 18.80 10.04 -17.78
N ASN A 201 18.62 11.33 -17.48
CA ASN A 201 19.62 12.36 -17.72
C ASN A 201 20.75 12.38 -16.69
N GLY A 202 20.85 11.37 -15.82
CA GLY A 202 21.98 11.25 -14.90
C GLY A 202 22.06 12.38 -13.87
N VAL A 203 20.96 13.11 -13.62
CA VAL A 203 20.81 13.89 -12.39
C VAL A 203 20.52 12.88 -11.28
N VAL A 204 21.54 12.06 -11.00
CA VAL A 204 21.58 11.12 -9.90
C VAL A 204 21.56 11.96 -8.61
N ILE A 205 20.66 11.56 -7.71
CA ILE A 205 20.21 12.29 -6.53
C ILE A 205 21.27 12.32 -5.45
#